data_AF-A0A6P6BA26-F1
#
_entry.id   AF-A0A6P6BA26-F1
#
_cell.length_a   1.000
_cell.length_b   1.000
_cell.length_c   1.000
_cell.angle_alpha   90.00
_cell.angle_beta   90.00
_cell.angle_gamma   90.00
#
_symmetry.space_group_name_H-M   'P 1'
#
loop_
_entity.id
_entity.type
_entity.pdbx_description
1 polymer ?
#
loop_
_entity_poly.entity_id
_entity_poly.type
_entity_poly.pdbx_seq_one_letter_code
_entity_poly.pdbx_strand_id
1 'polypeptide(L)'
;LQGYIVGKPGWTRVSFPYYMSNEEFEYIPAALEFVAIYGQRFLPLYHFNLRTGSWTFKKKALKDLVGKENSHGIHVLPLASAFQTISLDRDKIDAGKNDSSIILQYASYLKSAKPVAALLPKFPSRRRFHEDLDLNLLPFRV
;
A
#
# COMPACT_ATOMS: atom_id res chain seq x y z
N LEU A 1 -25.61 -13.71 -18.18
CA LEU A 1 -25.20 -13.72 -16.76
C LEU A 1 -23.73 -13.30 -16.70
N GLN A 2 -23.46 -12.01 -16.56
CA GLN A 2 -22.10 -11.49 -16.56
C GLN A 2 -21.54 -11.66 -15.15
N GLY A 3 -20.64 -12.64 -14.97
CA GLY A 3 -20.09 -12.99 -13.67
C GLY A 3 -19.21 -11.86 -13.14
N TYR A 4 -19.60 -11.26 -12.02
CA TYR A 4 -18.71 -10.40 -11.27
C TYR A 4 -17.67 -11.26 -10.57
N ILE A 5 -16.38 -10.95 -10.77
CA ILE A 5 -15.29 -11.60 -10.03
C ILE A 5 -15.23 -10.89 -8.68
N VAL A 6 -16.19 -11.22 -7.83
CA VAL A 6 -16.13 -10.82 -6.42
C VAL A 6 -14.85 -11.42 -5.85
N GLY A 7 -14.03 -10.56 -5.26
CA GLY A 7 -12.71 -10.93 -4.72
C GLY A 7 -12.84 -12.16 -3.83
N LYS A 8 -12.36 -13.30 -4.32
CA LYS A 8 -12.32 -14.52 -3.54
C LYS A 8 -11.41 -14.25 -2.34
N PRO A 9 -11.79 -14.64 -1.11
CA PRO A 9 -10.89 -14.56 0.02
C PRO A 9 -9.58 -15.28 -0.35
N GLY A 10 -8.52 -14.49 -0.46
CA GLY A 10 -7.20 -14.93 -0.86
C GLY A 10 -6.36 -15.22 0.36
N TRP A 11 -5.56 -16.28 0.29
CA TRP A 11 -4.53 -16.56 1.29
C TRP A 11 -3.20 -16.08 0.74
N THR A 12 -2.41 -15.39 1.57
CA THR A 12 -1.03 -15.04 1.23
C THR A 12 -0.11 -15.79 2.19
N ARG A 13 0.88 -16.50 1.63
CA ARG A 13 1.91 -17.18 2.40
C ARG A 13 3.17 -16.32 2.41
N VAL A 14 3.73 -16.10 3.59
CA VAL A 14 5.05 -15.48 3.77
C VAL A 14 6.02 -16.59 4.16
N SER A 15 7.17 -16.65 3.50
CA SER A 15 8.24 -17.62 3.77
C SER A 15 9.55 -16.87 3.96
N PHE A 16 10.35 -17.28 4.93
CA PHE A 16 11.65 -16.69 5.23
C PHE A 16 12.77 -17.66 4.81
N PRO A 17 13.51 -17.38 3.73
CA PRO A 17 14.66 -18.18 3.33
C PRO A 17 15.80 -18.08 4.34
N TYR A 18 16.65 -19.12 4.42
CA TYR A 18 17.77 -19.17 5.38
C TYR A 18 18.89 -18.16 5.10
N TYR A 19 18.96 -17.64 3.88
CA TYR A 19 19.96 -16.64 3.46
C TYR A 19 19.45 -15.19 3.61
N MET A 20 18.24 -15.01 4.15
CA MET A 20 17.70 -13.68 4.41
C MET A 20 18.50 -13.02 5.55
N SER A 21 18.80 -11.73 5.37
CA SER A 21 19.44 -10.94 6.43
C SER A 21 18.49 -10.71 7.61
N ASN A 22 19.03 -10.48 8.80
CA ASN A 22 18.20 -10.19 9.99
C ASN A 22 17.37 -8.91 9.78
N GLU A 23 17.91 -7.94 9.06
CA GLU A 23 17.27 -6.66 8.84
C GLU A 23 16.09 -6.75 7.86
N GLU A 24 16.22 -7.58 6.83
CA GLU A 24 15.08 -7.97 5.98
C GLU A 24 14.01 -8.70 6.78
N PHE A 25 14.44 -9.64 7.62
CA PHE A 25 13.54 -10.40 8.46
C PHE A 25 12.81 -9.51 9.47
N GLU A 26 13.44 -8.50 10.06
CA GLU A 26 12.78 -7.57 10.99
C GLU A 26 11.84 -6.61 10.26
N TYR A 27 12.20 -6.19 9.05
CA TYR A 27 11.37 -5.29 8.26
C TYR A 27 10.04 -5.91 7.83
N ILE A 28 10.04 -7.18 7.41
CA ILE A 28 8.83 -7.84 6.86
C ILE A 28 7.67 -7.90 7.88
N PRO A 29 7.85 -8.41 9.12
CA PRO A 29 6.83 -8.37 10.16
C PRO A 29 6.42 -6.95 10.54
N ALA A 30 7.36 -5.99 10.61
CA ALA A 30 7.03 -4.61 10.91
C ALA A 30 6.15 -3.97 9.82
N ALA A 31 6.41 -4.28 8.55
CA ALA A 31 5.58 -3.87 7.42
C ALA A 31 4.22 -4.58 7.44
N LEU A 32 4.19 -5.87 7.79
CA LEU A 32 2.94 -6.63 7.92
C LEU A 32 2.05 -6.09 9.05
N GLU A 33 2.64 -5.78 10.21
CA GLU A 33 1.96 -5.13 11.33
C GLU A 33 1.39 -3.77 10.89
N PHE A 34 2.19 -2.96 10.19
CA PHE A 34 1.71 -1.70 9.62
C PHE A 34 0.49 -1.90 8.70
N VAL A 35 0.53 -2.89 7.79
CA VAL A 35 -0.60 -3.19 6.91
C VAL A 35 -1.81 -3.71 7.70
N ALA A 36 -1.60 -4.54 8.72
CA ALA A 36 -2.68 -5.06 9.55
C ALA A 36 -3.41 -3.93 10.32
N ILE A 37 -2.66 -2.95 10.83
CA ILE A 37 -3.21 -1.83 11.60
C ILE A 37 -3.83 -0.76 10.68
N TYR A 38 -3.12 -0.39 9.61
CA TYR A 38 -3.44 0.80 8.80
C TYR A 38 -3.96 0.49 7.39
N GLY A 39 -3.86 -0.75 6.90
CA GLY A 39 -4.14 -1.11 5.50
C GLY A 39 -5.53 -0.71 5.03
N GLN A 40 -6.56 -0.86 5.89
CA GLN A 40 -7.92 -0.41 5.58
C GLN A 40 -8.01 1.07 5.20
N ARG A 41 -7.15 1.91 5.79
CA ARG A 41 -7.16 3.36 5.57
C ARG A 41 -6.70 3.74 4.16
N PHE A 42 -5.90 2.89 3.51
CA PHE A 42 -5.39 3.12 2.16
C PHE A 42 -6.39 2.74 1.06
N LEU A 43 -7.41 1.93 1.37
CA LEU A 43 -8.41 1.48 0.40
C LEU A 43 -9.11 2.61 -0.39
N PRO A 44 -9.41 3.80 0.18
CA PRO A 44 -9.99 4.92 -0.58
C PRO A 44 -9.10 5.44 -1.71
N LEU A 45 -7.78 5.27 -1.58
CA LEU A 45 -6.80 5.67 -2.59
C LEU A 45 -6.80 4.74 -3.81
N TYR A 46 -7.52 3.62 -3.76
CA TYR A 46 -7.65 2.69 -4.86
C TYR A 46 -9.09 2.59 -5.36
N HIS A 47 -9.24 2.28 -6.64
CA HIS A 47 -10.48 1.85 -7.26
C HIS A 47 -10.40 0.35 -7.53
N PHE A 48 -11.44 -0.38 -7.16
CA PHE A 48 -11.54 -1.81 -7.47
C PHE A 48 -12.62 -2.00 -8.53
N ASN A 49 -12.24 -2.58 -9.66
CA ASN A 49 -13.16 -2.94 -10.72
C ASN A 49 -13.65 -4.37 -10.51
N LEU A 50 -14.92 -4.55 -10.15
CA LEU A 50 -15.55 -5.85 -9.86
C LEU A 50 -15.73 -6.73 -11.10
N ARG A 51 -15.75 -6.14 -12.30
CA ARG A 51 -15.87 -6.88 -13.56
C ARG A 51 -14.54 -7.54 -13.94
N THR A 52 -13.43 -6.84 -13.70
CA THR A 52 -12.08 -7.30 -14.08
C THR A 52 -11.27 -7.85 -12.89
N GLY A 53 -11.73 -7.64 -11.66
CA GLY A 53 -10.98 -7.95 -10.44
C GLY A 53 -9.72 -7.10 -10.25
N SER A 54 -9.58 -6.00 -10.98
CA SER A 54 -8.36 -5.19 -11.00
C SER A 54 -8.42 -4.04 -10.00
N TRP A 55 -7.29 -3.75 -9.36
CA TRP A 55 -7.09 -2.58 -8.51
C TRP A 55 -6.33 -1.50 -9.28
N THR A 56 -6.83 -0.27 -9.27
CA THR A 56 -6.15 0.89 -9.88
C THR A 56 -5.95 2.01 -8.87
N PHE A 57 -4.79 2.64 -8.91
CA PHE A 57 -4.44 3.71 -7.97
C PHE A 57 -5.02 5.07 -8.41
N LYS A 58 -5.72 5.75 -7.50
CA LYS A 58 -6.33 7.06 -7.73
C LYS A 58 -5.34 8.18 -7.41
N LYS A 59 -4.50 8.55 -8.39
CA LYS A 59 -3.55 9.67 -8.25
C LYS A 59 -4.22 10.97 -7.79
N LYS A 60 -5.45 11.26 -8.24
CA LYS A 60 -6.21 12.45 -7.81
C LYS A 60 -6.55 12.41 -6.32
N ALA A 61 -6.99 11.26 -5.80
CA ALA A 61 -7.33 11.13 -4.37
C ALA A 61 -6.11 11.34 -3.47
N LEU A 62 -4.94 10.86 -3.90
CA LEU A 62 -3.68 11.17 -3.22
C LEU A 62 -3.36 12.67 -3.31
N LYS A 63 -3.47 13.29 -4.49
CA LYS A 63 -3.24 14.73 -4.65
C LYS A 63 -4.20 15.59 -3.81
N ASP A 64 -5.45 15.18 -3.65
CA ASP A 64 -6.44 15.90 -2.85
C ASP A 64 -6.15 15.77 -1.34
N LEU A 65 -5.67 14.60 -0.91
CA LEU A 65 -5.14 14.41 0.44
C LEU A 65 -3.92 15.31 0.66
N VAL A 66 -3.03 15.32 -0.32
CA VAL A 66 -1.79 16.12 -0.30
C VAL A 66 -2.06 17.63 -0.32
N GLY A 67 -2.98 18.06 -1.16
CA GLY A 67 -3.38 19.47 -1.30
C GLY A 67 -4.07 20.02 -0.06
N LYS A 68 -4.78 19.19 0.71
CA LYS A 68 -5.35 19.58 2.02
C LYS A 68 -4.29 19.78 3.11
N GLU A 69 -3.11 19.19 2.96
CA GLU A 69 -2.04 19.26 3.96
C GLU A 69 -1.04 20.39 3.70
N ASN A 70 -1.02 21.01 2.51
CA ASN A 70 -0.14 22.16 2.23
C ASN A 70 -0.49 23.40 3.08
N SER A 71 -1.62 23.40 3.79
CA SER A 71 -1.96 24.33 4.87
C SER A 71 -1.40 23.94 6.25
N HIS A 72 -0.92 22.70 6.41
CA HIS A 72 -0.38 22.11 7.65
C HIS A 72 0.88 21.25 7.35
N GLY A 73 1.87 21.81 6.65
CA GLY A 73 3.31 21.46 6.74
C GLY A 73 3.77 19.99 6.83
N ILE A 74 3.21 19.03 6.07
CA ILE A 74 3.75 17.66 6.00
C ILE A 74 4.07 17.29 4.54
N HIS A 75 5.36 17.15 4.21
CA HIS A 75 5.85 16.85 2.86
C HIS A 75 5.65 15.36 2.52
N VAL A 76 4.52 14.99 1.88
CA VAL A 76 4.22 13.61 1.42
C VAL A 76 4.83 13.28 0.04
N LEU A 77 5.42 14.28 -0.62
CA LEU A 77 6.17 14.17 -1.88
C LEU A 77 7.23 13.04 -1.95
N PRO A 78 7.88 12.58 -0.85
CA PRO A 78 8.86 11.51 -0.90
C PRO A 78 8.32 10.16 -1.41
N LEU A 79 7.02 9.88 -1.30
CA LEU A 79 6.46 8.57 -1.68
C LEU A 79 6.48 8.35 -3.20
N ALA A 80 6.07 9.36 -3.97
CA ALA A 80 6.05 9.27 -5.44
C ALA A 80 7.46 9.22 -6.02
N SER A 81 8.38 10.02 -5.46
CA SER A 81 9.80 9.96 -5.83
C SER A 81 10.44 8.64 -5.41
N ALA A 82 10.08 8.08 -4.24
CA ALA A 82 10.57 6.78 -3.78
C ALA A 82 10.14 5.66 -4.73
N PHE A 83 8.88 5.64 -5.17
CA PHE A 83 8.42 4.67 -6.18
C PHE A 83 9.17 4.81 -7.51
N GLN A 84 9.55 6.03 -7.90
CA GLN A 84 10.27 6.30 -9.14
C GLN A 84 11.74 5.88 -9.07
N THR A 85 12.42 6.10 -7.94
CA THR A 85 13.83 5.72 -7.74
C THR A 85 14.01 4.20 -7.72
N ILE A 86 13.05 3.45 -7.17
CA ILE A 86 13.12 1.98 -7.08
C ILE A 86 13.08 1.31 -8.46
N SER A 87 12.38 1.90 -9.43
CA SER A 87 12.31 1.36 -10.79
C SER A 87 13.61 1.51 -11.59
N LEU A 88 14.54 2.37 -11.15
CA LEU A 88 15.79 2.65 -11.86
C LEU A 88 17.01 1.91 -11.29
N ASP A 89 16.96 1.47 -10.02
CA ASP A 89 18.15 0.95 -9.31
C ASP A 89 18.26 -0.59 -9.33
N ARG A 90 17.30 -1.29 -9.93
CA ARG A 90 17.27 -2.77 -9.97
C ARG A 90 18.33 -3.38 -10.89
N ASP A 91 18.98 -2.58 -11.74
CA ASP A 91 19.94 -3.04 -12.75
C ASP A 91 21.43 -2.99 -12.33
N LYS A 92 21.76 -2.60 -11.08
CA LYS A 92 23.15 -2.62 -10.58
C LYS A 92 23.24 -3.06 -9.12
N ILE A 93 23.41 -4.35 -8.88
CA ILE A 93 23.81 -4.87 -7.57
C ILE A 93 25.22 -5.44 -7.67
N ASP A 94 26.17 -4.76 -7.01
CA ASP A 94 27.57 -5.14 -6.86
C ASP A 94 27.89 -5.35 -5.36
N ALA A 95 28.64 -6.40 -5.04
CA ALA A 95 28.55 -7.18 -3.80
C ALA A 95 29.27 -6.63 -2.54
N GLY A 96 29.48 -5.32 -2.40
CA GLY A 96 30.35 -4.78 -1.33
C GLY A 96 29.83 -3.62 -0.46
N LYS A 97 28.70 -2.99 -0.81
CA LYS A 97 28.18 -1.78 -0.13
C LYS A 97 26.70 -1.84 0.27
N ASN A 98 26.07 -3.01 0.16
CA ASN A 98 24.61 -3.14 0.03
C ASN A 98 23.81 -3.19 1.33
N ASP A 99 24.33 -3.75 2.42
CA ASP A 99 23.46 -4.02 3.58
C ASP A 99 22.98 -2.72 4.24
N SER A 100 23.87 -1.73 4.39
CA SER A 100 23.51 -0.42 4.93
C SER A 100 22.52 0.35 4.04
N SER A 101 22.66 0.29 2.72
CA SER A 101 21.74 1.00 1.80
C SER A 101 20.35 0.35 1.78
N ILE A 102 20.27 -0.98 1.85
CA ILE A 102 19.03 -1.75 1.93
C ILE A 102 18.30 -1.46 3.26
N ILE A 103 19.02 -1.42 4.39
CA ILE A 103 18.45 -1.06 5.70
C ILE A 103 17.87 0.35 5.68
N LEU A 104 18.60 1.31 5.12
CA LEU A 104 18.12 2.70 4.99
C LEU A 104 16.88 2.78 4.09
N GLN A 105 16.81 1.95 3.05
CA GLN A 105 15.66 1.85 2.16
C GLN A 105 14.42 1.30 2.90
N TYR A 106 14.56 0.22 3.67
CA TYR A 106 13.48 -0.35 4.48
C TYR A 106 12.94 0.63 5.52
N ALA A 107 13.84 1.30 6.23
CA ALA A 107 13.45 2.34 7.17
C ALA A 107 12.69 3.49 6.48
N SER A 108 13.09 3.87 5.26
CA SER A 108 12.44 4.93 4.48
C SER A 108 10.98 4.62 4.15
N TYR A 109 10.65 3.35 3.83
CA TYR A 109 9.28 2.95 3.51
C TYR A 109 8.32 3.16 4.66
N LEU A 110 8.65 2.64 5.85
CA LEU A 110 7.79 2.78 7.03
C LEU A 110 7.74 4.23 7.52
N LYS A 111 8.86 4.95 7.46
CA LYS A 111 8.90 6.39 7.79
C LYS A 111 7.97 7.21 6.89
N SER A 112 7.90 6.87 5.60
CA SER A 112 7.03 7.58 4.64
C SER A 112 5.57 7.15 4.75
N ALA A 113 5.30 5.88 5.05
CA ALA A 113 3.94 5.35 5.10
C ALA A 113 3.15 5.76 6.35
N LYS A 114 3.83 5.90 7.51
CA LYS A 114 3.20 6.29 8.78
C LYS A 114 2.47 7.64 8.74
N PRO A 115 3.06 8.74 8.24
CA PRO A 115 2.36 10.02 8.08
C PRO A 115 1.11 9.90 7.20
N VAL A 116 1.21 9.21 6.07
CA VAL A 116 0.08 9.04 5.14
C VAL A 116 -1.06 8.26 5.82
N ALA A 117 -0.73 7.21 6.58
CA ALA A 117 -1.72 6.45 7.34
C ALA A 117 -2.40 7.29 8.43
N ALA A 118 -1.69 8.25 9.02
CA ALA A 118 -2.24 9.15 10.04
C ALA A 118 -3.20 10.19 9.44
N LEU A 119 -2.94 10.65 8.20
CA LEU A 119 -3.81 11.58 7.48
C LEU A 119 -5.12 10.95 6.99
N LEU A 120 -5.11 9.63 6.78
CA LEU A 120 -6.27 8.90 6.31
C LEU A 120 -7.25 8.61 7.47
N PRO A 121 -8.57 8.66 7.21
CA PRO A 121 -9.57 8.35 8.22
C PRO A 121 -9.40 6.92 8.71
N LYS A 122 -9.51 6.72 10.03
CA LYS A 122 -9.35 5.40 10.68
C LYS A 122 -10.30 4.35 10.09
N PHE A 123 -11.54 4.75 9.83
CA PHE A 123 -12.55 3.94 9.15
C PHE A 123 -13.05 4.72 7.94
N PRO A 124 -12.65 4.34 6.72
CA PRO A 124 -13.17 5.00 5.53
C PRO A 124 -14.68 4.76 5.42
N SER A 125 -15.38 5.76 4.87
CA SER A 125 -16.80 5.62 4.55
C SER A 125 -17.02 4.45 3.59
N ARG A 126 -18.08 3.67 3.81
CA ARG A 126 -18.47 2.51 2.98
C ARG A 126 -18.31 2.84 1.50
N ARG A 127 -17.54 2.03 0.78
CA ARG A 127 -17.33 2.24 -0.65
C ARG A 127 -18.67 2.07 -1.37
N ARG A 128 -19.12 3.11 -2.06
CA ARG A 128 -20.25 3.01 -2.99
C ARG A 128 -19.71 2.42 -4.29
N PHE A 129 -20.05 1.17 -4.59
CA PHE A 129 -19.87 0.65 -5.95
C PHE A 129 -20.97 1.23 -6.82
N HIS A 130 -20.60 1.69 -8.01
CA HIS A 130 -21.56 2.09 -9.03
C HIS A 130 -21.95 0.81 -9.77
N GLU A 131 -23.26 0.62 -10.00
CA GLU A 131 -23.94 -0.55 -10.59
C GLU A 131 -24.41 -1.60 -9.58
N ASP A 132 -25.74 -1.67 -9.40
CA ASP A 132 -26.68 -2.79 -9.13
C ASP A 132 -26.21 -4.07 -8.41
N LEU A 133 -25.11 -4.01 -7.67
CA LEU A 133 -24.65 -5.08 -6.80
C LEU A 133 -25.21 -4.83 -5.42
N ASP A 134 -26.03 -5.77 -4.97
CA ASP A 134 -26.40 -5.86 -3.56
C ASP A 134 -25.14 -6.14 -2.75
N LEU A 135 -24.64 -5.08 -2.10
CA LEU A 135 -23.49 -5.08 -1.21
C LEU A 135 -23.67 -6.04 -0.01
N ASN A 136 -24.89 -6.53 0.25
CA ASN A 136 -25.16 -7.53 1.28
C ASN A 136 -24.76 -8.96 0.84
N LEU A 137 -24.50 -9.16 -0.46
CA LEU A 137 -23.99 -10.43 -0.98
C LEU A 137 -22.46 -10.56 -0.87
N LEU A 138 -21.77 -9.50 -0.46
CA LEU A 138 -20.33 -9.55 -0.22
C LEU A 138 -20.09 -10.12 1.20
N PRO A 139 -19.29 -11.20 1.35
CA PRO A 139 -18.98 -11.76 2.66
C PRO A 139 -18.05 -10.88 3.49
N PHE A 140 -17.63 -9.72 2.97
CA PHE A 140 -16.70 -8.80 3.62
C PHE A 140 -17.11 -7.33 3.36
N ARG A 141 -16.77 -6.49 4.32
CA ARG A 141 -17.02 -5.04 4.28
C ARG A 141 -15.87 -4.36 3.53
N VAL A 142 -16.20 -3.55 2.51
CA VAL A 142 -15.24 -2.76 1.69
C VAL A 142 -15.47 -1.26 1.86
#